data_AF-A0A9X1LXM8-F1
#
_entry.id   AF-A0A9X1LXM8-F1
#
_cell.length_a   1.000
_cell.length_b   1.000
_cell.length_c   1.000
_cell.angle_alpha   90.00
_cell.angle_beta   90.00
_cell.angle_gamma   90.00
#
_symmetry.space_group_name_H-M   'P 1'
#
loop_
_entity.id
_entity.type
_entity.pdbx_description
1 polymer ?
#
loop_
_entity_poly.entity_id
_entity_poly.type
_entity_poly.pdbx_seq_one_letter_code
_entity_poly.pdbx_strand_id
1 'polypeptide(L)'
;MTLAHDRAVERASTMPLTADRTPRQVAREVQDAALHAIDQRTAQRITRVDRDFDLFTATIERELVAARASAPRQRRITPLPDMIGMFAAGFGAISALGAGRVAPSTPISELPIVGPTVLICALIAVVAMVVGALVARREGAASSARAVMLWLVGIWSAVASIAMIVRFATEGVTAVAVAGLVATVVALIGAIILAIPAQRLAGAGAPVGLEARPKAGARERNELLSAGETAQDRAHDELAVLDESARSDFDEAYEAAVAAVLRRGILPSPSAKRLRALGWAAARYDIPGSGPRA
;
A
#
# COMPACT_ATOMS: atom_id res chain seq x y z
N MET A 1 23.44 34.15 -19.94
CA MET A 1 23.90 32.85 -19.39
C MET A 1 24.93 33.15 -18.32
N THR A 2 24.72 32.62 -17.12
CA THR A 2 25.55 32.87 -15.94
C THR A 2 26.44 31.67 -15.63
N LEU A 3 27.53 31.89 -14.88
CA LEU A 3 28.41 30.81 -14.41
C LEU A 3 27.62 29.74 -13.65
N ALA A 4 26.61 30.14 -12.87
CA ALA A 4 25.73 29.23 -12.12
C ALA A 4 24.93 28.31 -13.04
N HIS A 5 24.38 28.85 -14.12
CA HIS A 5 23.65 28.10 -15.14
C HIS A 5 24.55 27.02 -15.77
N ASP A 6 25.74 27.41 -16.24
CA ASP A 6 26.67 26.50 -16.90
C ASP A 6 27.11 25.37 -15.97
N ARG A 7 27.43 25.69 -14.70
CA ARG A 7 27.81 24.69 -13.70
C ARG A 7 26.69 23.72 -13.36
N ALA A 8 25.45 24.21 -13.21
CA ALA A 8 24.31 23.37 -12.92
C ALA A 8 23.98 22.43 -14.09
N VAL A 9 24.04 22.92 -15.33
CA VAL A 9 23.79 22.14 -16.55
C VAL A 9 24.92 21.14 -16.82
N GLU A 10 26.18 21.54 -16.63
CA GLU A 10 27.35 20.65 -16.70
C GLU A 10 27.18 19.50 -15.70
N ARG A 11 26.82 19.83 -14.44
CA ARG A 11 26.59 18.81 -13.41
C ARG A 11 25.42 17.89 -13.77
N ALA A 12 24.30 18.43 -14.20
CA ALA A 12 23.12 17.66 -14.64
C ALA A 12 23.45 16.67 -15.77
N SER A 13 24.33 17.07 -16.68
CA SER A 13 24.74 16.27 -17.84
C SER A 13 25.75 15.18 -17.49
N THR A 14 26.65 15.45 -16.54
CA THR A 14 27.79 14.57 -16.22
C THR A 14 27.59 13.70 -14.98
N MET A 15 26.67 14.04 -14.08
CA MET A 15 26.49 13.29 -12.83
C MET A 15 26.04 11.83 -13.10
N PRO A 16 26.52 10.87 -12.29
CA PRO A 16 26.10 9.48 -12.40
C PRO A 16 24.63 9.37 -12.02
N LEU A 17 23.82 9.07 -13.02
CA LEU A 17 22.37 8.95 -12.90
C LEU A 17 21.99 7.49 -13.09
N THR A 18 21.27 6.95 -12.12
CA THR A 18 20.72 5.59 -12.13
C THR A 18 19.22 5.67 -11.86
N ALA A 19 18.48 4.62 -12.22
CA ALA A 19 17.00 4.63 -12.12
C ALA A 19 16.48 4.70 -10.67
N ASP A 20 17.32 4.35 -9.70
CA ASP A 20 17.07 4.35 -8.26
C ASP A 20 17.38 5.68 -7.57
N ARG A 21 17.98 6.66 -8.27
CA ARG A 21 18.21 8.01 -7.75
C ARG A 21 16.88 8.69 -7.40
N THR A 22 16.82 9.26 -6.21
CA THR A 22 15.63 10.00 -5.76
C THR A 22 15.63 11.43 -6.34
N PRO A 23 14.44 12.04 -6.55
CA PRO A 23 14.32 13.46 -6.90
C PRO A 23 15.17 14.36 -6.00
N ARG A 24 15.14 14.09 -4.70
CA ARG A 24 15.93 14.77 -3.68
C ARG A 24 17.43 14.79 -3.94
N GLN A 25 18.00 13.62 -4.25
CA GLN A 25 19.44 13.51 -4.53
C GLN A 25 19.83 14.27 -5.80
N VAL A 26 19.00 14.19 -6.84
CA VAL A 26 19.21 14.91 -8.10
C VAL A 26 19.15 16.42 -7.87
N ALA A 27 18.11 16.90 -7.18
CA ALA A 27 17.92 18.32 -6.88
C ALA A 27 19.10 18.89 -6.09
N ARG A 28 19.54 18.19 -5.04
CA ARG A 28 20.71 18.59 -4.24
C ARG A 28 21.96 18.79 -5.09
N GLU A 29 22.32 17.80 -5.93
CA GLU A 29 23.54 17.88 -6.72
C GLU A 29 23.57 19.05 -7.71
N VAL A 30 22.45 19.32 -8.40
CA VAL A 30 22.40 20.42 -9.37
C VAL A 30 22.32 21.79 -8.68
N GLN A 31 21.62 21.88 -7.56
CA GLN A 31 21.54 23.10 -6.77
C GLN A 31 22.86 23.44 -6.09
N ASP A 32 23.60 22.45 -5.60
CA ASP A 32 24.92 22.68 -4.98
C ASP A 32 25.90 23.23 -6.00
N ALA A 33 25.88 22.71 -7.23
CA ALA A 33 26.70 23.23 -8.32
C ALA A 33 26.35 24.69 -8.65
N ALA A 34 25.06 25.06 -8.66
CA ALA A 34 24.62 26.43 -8.86
C ALA A 34 25.01 27.35 -7.68
N LEU A 35 24.72 26.96 -6.44
CA LEU A 35 24.96 27.79 -5.26
C LEU A 35 26.44 28.03 -5.01
N HIS A 36 27.30 27.03 -5.21
CA HIS A 36 28.75 27.22 -5.10
C HIS A 36 29.30 28.21 -6.12
N ALA A 37 28.66 28.35 -7.28
CA ALA A 37 29.02 29.31 -8.31
C ALA A 37 28.50 30.74 -8.01
N ILE A 38 27.42 30.87 -7.22
CA ILE A 38 26.81 32.15 -6.84
C ILE A 38 27.42 32.68 -5.54
N ASP A 39 27.28 31.94 -4.44
CA ASP A 39 27.82 32.28 -3.13
C ASP A 39 28.17 31.03 -2.32
N GLN A 40 29.48 30.82 -2.14
CA GLN A 40 30.01 29.69 -1.39
C GLN A 40 29.55 29.68 0.07
N ARG A 41 29.32 30.85 0.69
CA ARG A 41 28.91 30.92 2.10
C ARG A 41 27.48 30.44 2.28
N THR A 42 26.57 30.84 1.40
CA THR A 42 25.18 30.38 1.39
C THR A 42 25.07 28.90 1.06
N ALA A 43 25.87 28.40 0.11
CA ALA A 43 25.98 26.96 -0.16
C ALA A 43 26.38 26.16 1.10
N GLN A 44 27.35 26.65 1.87
CA GLN A 44 27.76 26.02 3.13
C GLN A 44 26.66 26.06 4.20
N ARG A 45 25.86 27.13 4.26
CA ARG A 45 24.73 27.24 5.21
C ARG A 45 23.61 26.29 4.85
N ILE A 46 23.23 26.20 3.57
CA ILE A 46 22.26 25.20 3.09
C ILE A 46 22.76 23.77 3.38
N THR A 47 24.04 23.49 3.17
CA THR A 47 24.64 22.18 3.50
C THR A 47 24.47 21.82 4.98
N ARG A 48 24.43 22.81 5.90
CA ARG A 48 24.14 22.55 7.32
C ARG A 48 22.68 22.18 7.53
N VAL A 49 21.74 22.89 6.89
CA VAL A 49 20.31 22.55 6.91
C VAL A 49 20.08 21.13 6.40
N ASP A 50 20.76 20.76 5.31
CA ASP A 50 20.71 19.41 4.76
C ASP A 50 21.16 18.35 5.75
N ARG A 51 22.27 18.61 6.45
CA ARG A 51 22.83 17.70 7.45
C ARG A 51 21.88 17.52 8.63
N ASP A 52 21.29 18.61 9.13
CA ASP A 52 20.34 18.56 10.24
C ASP A 52 19.10 17.74 9.85
N PHE A 53 18.58 17.96 8.64
CA PHE A 53 17.45 17.18 8.12
C PHE A 53 17.82 15.69 7.89
N ASP A 54 19.01 15.40 7.38
CA ASP A 54 19.50 14.02 7.22
C ASP A 54 19.65 13.31 8.57
N LEU A 55 20.17 13.98 9.59
CA LEU A 55 20.31 13.41 10.93
C LEU A 55 18.94 13.11 11.55
N PHE A 56 17.97 14.01 11.37
CA PHE A 56 16.61 13.83 11.88
C PHE A 56 15.91 12.67 11.17
N THR A 57 15.91 12.67 9.84
CA THR A 57 15.28 11.60 9.03
C THR A 57 15.92 10.23 9.29
N ALA A 58 17.26 10.16 9.40
CA ALA A 58 17.96 8.92 9.76
C ALA A 58 17.64 8.43 11.18
N THR A 59 17.25 9.31 12.09
CA THR A 59 16.82 8.92 13.45
C THR A 59 15.45 8.25 13.39
N ILE A 60 14.49 8.87 12.70
CA ILE A 60 13.15 8.28 12.48
C ILE A 60 13.26 6.93 11.74
N GLU A 61 14.09 6.85 10.69
CA GLU A 61 14.28 5.59 9.96
C GLU A 61 14.87 4.49 10.85
N ARG A 62 15.82 4.82 11.73
CA ARG A 62 16.39 3.86 12.70
C ARG A 62 15.36 3.41 13.71
N GLU A 63 14.52 4.31 14.22
CA GLU A 63 13.42 3.97 15.13
C GLU A 63 12.38 3.06 14.45
N LEU A 64 12.03 3.34 13.19
CA LEU A 64 11.14 2.48 12.39
C LEU A 64 11.71 1.08 12.17
N VAL A 65 13.01 0.97 11.92
CA VAL A 65 13.71 -0.32 11.79
C VAL A 65 13.75 -1.05 13.13
N ALA A 66 14.07 -0.36 14.22
CA ALA A 66 14.13 -0.94 15.56
C ALA A 66 12.75 -1.43 16.06
N ALA A 67 11.69 -0.65 15.83
CA ALA A 67 10.31 -1.03 16.15
C ALA A 67 9.86 -2.29 15.40
N ARG A 68 10.35 -2.52 14.18
CA ARG A 68 10.07 -3.74 13.42
C ARG A 68 10.90 -4.93 13.89
N ALA A 69 12.13 -4.70 14.35
CA ALA A 69 12.97 -5.75 14.92
C ALA A 69 12.40 -6.29 16.25
N SER A 70 11.73 -5.44 17.03
CA SER A 70 11.04 -5.82 18.27
C SER A 70 9.60 -6.33 18.06
N ALA A 71 9.02 -6.14 16.88
CA ALA A 71 7.70 -6.69 16.55
C ALA A 71 7.76 -8.22 16.48
N PRO A 72 6.80 -8.96 17.10
CA PRO A 72 6.80 -10.42 17.08
C PRO A 72 6.77 -10.92 15.63
N ARG A 73 7.74 -11.76 15.27
CA ARG A 73 7.83 -12.41 13.94
C ARG A 73 6.55 -13.20 13.70
N GLN A 74 5.64 -12.64 12.92
CA GLN A 74 4.44 -13.35 12.47
C GLN A 74 4.88 -14.56 11.63
N ARG A 75 4.70 -15.77 12.15
CA ARG A 75 4.95 -17.00 11.38
C ARG A 75 3.95 -17.05 10.23
N ARG A 76 4.46 -17.25 9.01
CA ARG A 76 3.60 -17.50 7.85
C ARG A 76 3.03 -18.90 7.98
N ILE A 77 1.75 -18.97 8.31
CA ILE A 77 1.03 -20.23 8.38
C ILE A 77 -0.04 -20.13 7.31
N THR A 78 0.00 -21.07 6.36
CA THR A 78 -1.01 -21.18 5.30
C THR A 78 -2.36 -21.37 5.98
N PRO A 79 -3.36 -20.51 5.70
CA PRO A 79 -4.66 -20.59 6.37
C PRO A 79 -5.51 -21.73 5.78
N LEU A 80 -5.04 -22.97 5.95
CA LEU A 80 -5.64 -24.19 5.41
C LEU A 80 -7.11 -24.35 5.85
N PRO A 81 -7.49 -24.09 7.12
CA PRO A 81 -8.89 -24.13 7.52
C PRO A 81 -9.74 -23.12 6.73
N ASP A 82 -9.27 -21.88 6.58
CA ASP A 82 -10.01 -20.83 5.88
C ASP A 82 -10.16 -21.16 4.37
N MET A 83 -9.17 -21.83 3.76
CA MET A 83 -9.27 -22.35 2.38
C MET A 83 -10.33 -23.44 2.25
N ILE A 84 -10.37 -24.41 3.18
CA ILE A 84 -11.39 -25.47 3.19
C ILE A 84 -12.77 -24.84 3.32
N GLY A 85 -12.92 -23.86 4.21
CA GLY A 85 -14.17 -23.13 4.38
C GLY A 85 -14.61 -22.39 3.11
N MET A 86 -13.67 -21.75 2.41
CA MET A 86 -13.95 -21.09 1.13
C MET A 86 -14.45 -22.07 0.07
N PHE A 87 -13.78 -23.21 -0.12
CA PHE A 87 -14.19 -24.20 -1.13
C PHE A 87 -15.54 -24.83 -0.77
N ALA A 88 -15.79 -25.12 0.51
CA ALA A 88 -17.08 -25.62 0.97
C ALA A 88 -18.21 -24.62 0.69
N ALA A 89 -18.02 -23.34 1.04
CA ALA A 89 -19.00 -22.28 0.77
C ALA A 89 -19.25 -22.11 -0.75
N GLY A 90 -18.18 -22.14 -1.56
CA GLY A 90 -18.29 -22.07 -3.02
C GLY A 90 -19.06 -23.25 -3.62
N PHE A 91 -18.79 -24.47 -3.16
CA PHE A 91 -19.53 -25.65 -3.60
C PHE A 91 -21.01 -25.59 -3.21
N GLY A 92 -21.32 -25.12 -1.99
CA GLY A 92 -22.68 -24.85 -1.55
C GLY A 92 -23.39 -23.81 -2.42
N ALA A 93 -22.72 -22.72 -2.78
CA ALA A 93 -23.27 -21.69 -3.66
C ALA A 93 -23.56 -22.21 -5.07
N ILE A 94 -22.62 -22.95 -5.67
CA ILE A 94 -22.80 -23.58 -6.98
C ILE A 94 -23.98 -24.57 -6.96
N SER A 95 -24.08 -25.37 -5.89
CA SER A 95 -25.19 -26.30 -5.70
C SER A 95 -26.54 -25.58 -5.59
N ALA A 96 -26.60 -24.49 -4.81
CA ALA A 96 -27.79 -23.67 -4.63
C ALA A 96 -28.24 -22.97 -5.93
N LEU A 97 -27.29 -22.45 -6.73
CA LEU A 97 -27.56 -21.85 -8.05
C LEU A 97 -28.06 -22.87 -9.08
N GLY A 98 -27.82 -24.16 -8.82
CA GLY A 98 -28.26 -25.28 -9.63
C GLY A 98 -27.24 -25.65 -10.71
N ALA A 99 -26.45 -26.69 -10.44
CA ALA A 99 -25.65 -27.37 -11.47
C ALA A 99 -26.53 -27.91 -12.65
N GLY A 100 -27.84 -28.07 -12.42
CA GLY A 100 -28.81 -28.56 -13.40
C GLY A 100 -29.19 -27.61 -14.55
N ARG A 101 -28.81 -26.32 -14.51
CA ARG A 101 -28.91 -25.46 -15.71
C ARG A 101 -27.72 -25.61 -16.66
N VAL A 102 -26.63 -26.23 -16.18
CA VAL A 102 -25.36 -26.38 -16.93
C VAL A 102 -25.15 -27.82 -17.40
N ALA A 103 -25.69 -28.82 -16.69
CA ALA A 103 -25.67 -30.24 -17.08
C ALA A 103 -27.04 -30.92 -16.80
N PRO A 104 -27.94 -31.01 -17.80
CA PRO A 104 -29.30 -31.53 -17.63
C PRO A 104 -29.41 -33.01 -17.23
N SER A 105 -28.30 -33.76 -17.21
CA SER A 105 -28.27 -35.22 -16.97
C SER A 105 -27.74 -35.63 -15.58
N THR A 106 -27.43 -34.68 -14.69
CA THR A 106 -26.97 -34.98 -13.33
C THR A 106 -28.09 -34.76 -12.29
N PRO A 107 -28.33 -35.69 -11.34
CA PRO A 107 -29.38 -35.61 -10.31
C PRO A 107 -29.21 -34.47 -9.29
N ILE A 108 -28.26 -33.55 -9.50
CA ILE A 108 -27.92 -32.40 -8.65
C ILE A 108 -28.94 -31.24 -8.84
N SER A 109 -29.99 -31.44 -9.64
CA SER A 109 -31.05 -30.45 -9.89
C SER A 109 -32.20 -30.47 -8.88
N GLU A 110 -32.40 -31.58 -8.17
CA GLU A 110 -33.57 -31.79 -7.31
C GLU A 110 -33.37 -31.16 -5.91
N LEU A 111 -34.35 -30.35 -5.49
CA LEU A 111 -34.40 -29.71 -4.17
C LEU A 111 -34.07 -30.64 -2.97
N PRO A 112 -34.53 -31.91 -2.90
CA PRO A 112 -34.18 -32.85 -1.84
C PRO A 112 -32.69 -33.21 -1.75
N ILE A 113 -31.89 -32.96 -2.79
CA ILE A 113 -30.44 -33.18 -2.82
C ILE A 113 -29.69 -31.86 -2.59
N VAL A 114 -30.20 -30.76 -3.13
CA VAL A 114 -29.61 -29.42 -2.98
C VAL A 114 -29.67 -28.93 -1.54
N GLY A 115 -30.82 -29.07 -0.86
CA GLY A 115 -31.00 -28.63 0.53
C GLY A 115 -29.97 -29.23 1.51
N PRO A 116 -29.83 -30.57 1.59
CA PRO A 116 -28.81 -31.22 2.40
C PRO A 116 -27.38 -30.83 2.01
N THR A 117 -27.10 -30.70 0.70
CA THR A 117 -25.75 -30.36 0.21
C THR A 117 -25.35 -28.95 0.67
N VAL A 118 -26.24 -27.97 0.51
CA VAL A 118 -26.02 -26.59 0.97
C VAL A 118 -25.84 -26.56 2.49
N LEU A 119 -26.65 -27.30 3.23
CA LEU A 119 -26.54 -27.41 4.69
C LEU A 119 -25.17 -27.98 5.12
N ILE A 120 -24.76 -29.11 4.57
CA ILE A 120 -23.46 -29.76 4.89
C ILE A 120 -22.30 -28.82 4.56
N CYS A 121 -22.34 -28.18 3.39
CA CYS A 121 -21.31 -27.24 2.96
C CYS A 121 -21.21 -26.01 3.88
N ALA A 122 -22.35 -25.46 4.30
CA ALA A 122 -22.40 -24.35 5.24
C ALA A 122 -21.84 -24.76 6.62
N LEU A 123 -22.17 -25.96 7.10
CA LEU A 123 -21.63 -26.48 8.36
C LEU A 123 -20.11 -26.67 8.30
N ILE A 124 -19.59 -27.24 7.20
CA ILE A 124 -18.14 -27.38 6.99
C ILE A 124 -17.47 -26.00 6.99
N ALA A 125 -18.05 -25.01 6.30
CA ALA A 125 -17.53 -23.65 6.26
C ALA A 125 -17.50 -23.01 7.65
N VAL A 126 -18.55 -23.18 8.46
CA VAL A 126 -18.60 -22.68 9.84
C VAL A 126 -17.54 -23.32 10.72
N VAL A 127 -17.41 -24.65 10.68
CA VAL A 127 -16.39 -25.37 11.46
C VAL A 127 -14.98 -24.92 11.05
N ALA A 128 -14.73 -24.80 9.74
CA ALA A 128 -13.47 -24.32 9.18
C ALA A 128 -13.12 -22.91 9.67
N MET A 129 -14.09 -21.98 9.71
CA MET A 129 -13.90 -20.63 10.24
C MET A 129 -13.58 -20.63 11.74
N VAL A 130 -14.24 -21.47 12.53
CA VAL A 130 -13.98 -21.60 13.98
C VAL A 130 -12.58 -22.16 14.22
N VAL A 131 -12.20 -23.25 13.53
CA VAL A 131 -10.85 -23.83 13.63
C VAL A 131 -9.81 -22.82 13.17
N GLY A 132 -10.05 -22.13 12.06
CA GLY A 132 -9.20 -21.04 11.58
C GLY A 132 -9.03 -19.96 12.64
N ALA A 133 -10.11 -19.49 13.28
CA ALA A 133 -10.08 -18.51 14.38
C ALA A 133 -9.25 -18.98 15.58
N LEU A 134 -9.40 -20.23 15.99
CA LEU A 134 -8.62 -20.79 17.09
C LEU A 134 -7.13 -20.88 16.75
N VAL A 135 -6.79 -21.36 15.55
CA VAL A 135 -5.40 -21.45 15.06
C VAL A 135 -4.76 -20.07 14.99
N ALA A 136 -5.43 -19.08 14.39
CA ALA A 136 -4.91 -17.72 14.32
C ALA A 136 -4.72 -17.06 15.69
N ARG A 137 -5.60 -17.34 16.66
CA ARG A 137 -5.43 -16.86 18.05
C ARG A 137 -4.24 -17.51 18.76
N ARG A 138 -3.99 -18.81 18.54
CA ARG A 138 -2.85 -19.52 19.16
C ARG A 138 -1.52 -19.13 18.55
N GLU A 139 -1.50 -18.87 17.24
CA GLU A 139 -0.25 -18.67 16.49
C GLU A 139 0.08 -17.19 16.24
N GLY A 140 -0.83 -16.26 16.57
CA GLY A 140 -0.65 -14.84 16.26
C GLY A 140 -0.56 -14.55 14.77
N ALA A 141 -1.13 -15.42 13.93
CA ALA A 141 -1.01 -15.37 12.48
C ALA A 141 -2.02 -14.35 11.89
N ALA A 142 -1.53 -13.17 11.52
CA ALA A 142 -2.26 -12.21 10.71
C ALA A 142 -1.80 -12.34 9.24
N SER A 143 -2.64 -12.90 8.38
CA SER A 143 -2.35 -12.95 6.94
C SER A 143 -3.45 -12.26 6.15
N SER A 144 -3.06 -11.44 5.16
CA SER A 144 -3.97 -10.88 4.17
C SER A 144 -4.73 -11.99 3.42
N ALA A 145 -4.07 -13.13 3.22
CA ALA A 145 -4.68 -14.34 2.66
C ALA A 145 -5.90 -14.80 3.47
N ARG A 146 -5.81 -14.86 4.80
CA ARG A 146 -6.95 -15.21 5.65
C ARG A 146 -8.13 -14.23 5.49
N ALA A 147 -7.86 -12.92 5.49
CA ALA A 147 -8.90 -11.92 5.32
C ALA A 147 -9.62 -12.10 3.97
N VAL A 148 -8.86 -12.34 2.89
CA VAL A 148 -9.42 -12.64 1.55
C VAL A 148 -10.26 -13.92 1.57
N MET A 149 -9.76 -15.00 2.18
CA MET A 149 -10.50 -16.28 2.25
C MET A 149 -11.81 -16.12 3.02
N LEU A 150 -11.82 -15.41 4.15
CA LEU A 150 -13.03 -15.13 4.92
C LEU A 150 -14.03 -14.26 4.13
N TRP A 151 -13.55 -13.24 3.41
CA TRP A 151 -14.42 -12.46 2.51
C TRP A 151 -15.05 -13.33 1.42
N LEU A 152 -14.28 -14.25 0.82
CA LEU A 152 -14.79 -15.18 -0.18
C LEU A 152 -15.83 -16.14 0.42
N VAL A 153 -15.61 -16.67 1.64
CA VAL A 153 -16.64 -17.44 2.37
C VAL A 153 -17.93 -16.64 2.53
N GLY A 154 -17.82 -15.37 2.92
CA GLY A 154 -18.97 -14.48 3.04
C GLY A 154 -19.70 -14.28 1.72
N ILE A 155 -18.98 -13.96 0.65
CA ILE A 155 -19.56 -13.76 -0.69
C ILE A 155 -20.29 -15.02 -1.15
N TRP A 156 -19.65 -16.18 -1.08
CA TRP A 156 -20.28 -17.45 -1.48
C TRP A 156 -21.51 -17.78 -0.63
N SER A 157 -21.45 -17.53 0.67
CA SER A 157 -22.59 -17.75 1.57
C SER A 157 -23.76 -16.80 1.28
N ALA A 158 -23.49 -15.55 0.87
CA ALA A 158 -24.51 -14.61 0.42
C ALA A 158 -25.17 -15.08 -0.88
N VAL A 159 -24.37 -15.52 -1.86
CA VAL A 159 -24.86 -16.08 -3.12
C VAL A 159 -25.73 -17.31 -2.87
N ALA A 160 -25.28 -18.23 -2.01
CA ALA A 160 -26.06 -19.41 -1.64
C ALA A 160 -27.39 -19.03 -0.96
N SER A 161 -27.38 -18.03 -0.07
CA SER A 161 -28.58 -17.56 0.62
C SER A 161 -29.59 -16.96 -0.35
N ILE A 162 -29.15 -16.09 -1.27
CA ILE A 162 -30.01 -15.50 -2.30
C ILE A 162 -30.61 -16.60 -3.20
N ALA A 163 -29.78 -17.55 -3.63
CA ALA A 163 -30.24 -18.66 -4.46
C ALA A 163 -31.30 -19.51 -3.73
N MET A 164 -31.10 -19.83 -2.45
CA MET A 164 -32.07 -20.58 -1.65
C MET A 164 -33.39 -19.81 -1.44
N ILE A 165 -33.33 -18.48 -1.26
CA ILE A 165 -34.52 -17.62 -1.18
C ILE A 165 -35.32 -17.67 -2.48
N VAL A 166 -34.65 -17.55 -3.63
CA VAL A 166 -35.30 -17.67 -4.95
C VAL A 166 -35.95 -19.04 -5.10
N ARG A 167 -35.26 -20.11 -4.72
CA ARG A 167 -35.82 -21.47 -4.80
C ARG A 167 -37.02 -21.68 -3.88
N PHE A 168 -37.06 -21.05 -2.70
CA PHE A 168 -38.28 -21.08 -1.88
C PHE A 168 -39.48 -20.45 -2.56
N ALA A 169 -39.26 -19.35 -3.29
CA ALA A 169 -40.33 -18.67 -4.02
C ALA A 169 -40.82 -19.49 -5.22
N THR A 170 -39.99 -20.34 -5.83
CA THR A 170 -40.32 -21.06 -7.07
C THR A 170 -40.64 -22.54 -6.90
N GLU A 171 -40.06 -23.22 -5.91
CA GLU A 171 -40.10 -24.69 -5.77
C GLU A 171 -40.73 -25.16 -4.44
N GLY A 172 -41.08 -24.24 -3.54
CA GLY A 172 -41.73 -24.54 -2.26
C GLY A 172 -40.78 -24.74 -1.09
N VAL A 173 -41.32 -24.78 0.14
CA VAL A 173 -40.56 -24.78 1.39
C VAL A 173 -40.40 -26.19 1.95
N THR A 174 -39.16 -26.61 2.22
CA THR A 174 -38.85 -27.84 2.96
C THR A 174 -38.00 -27.52 4.20
N ALA A 175 -38.16 -28.28 5.29
CA ALA A 175 -37.44 -28.06 6.54
C ALA A 175 -35.91 -28.07 6.36
N VAL A 176 -35.39 -28.94 5.48
CA VAL A 176 -33.96 -29.06 5.20
C VAL A 176 -33.42 -27.86 4.41
N ALA A 177 -34.20 -27.34 3.46
CA ALA A 177 -33.83 -26.12 2.75
C ALA A 177 -33.82 -24.91 3.70
N VAL A 178 -34.75 -24.86 4.68
CA VAL A 178 -34.79 -23.77 5.69
C VAL A 178 -33.55 -23.84 6.58
N ALA A 179 -33.19 -25.04 7.04
CA ALA A 179 -31.95 -25.25 7.79
C ALA A 179 -30.71 -24.86 6.96
N GLY A 180 -30.67 -25.19 5.67
CA GLY A 180 -29.60 -24.79 4.74
C GLY A 180 -29.47 -23.27 4.61
N LEU A 181 -30.58 -22.56 4.42
CA LEU A 181 -30.60 -21.08 4.36
C LEU A 181 -30.11 -20.46 5.68
N VAL A 182 -30.60 -20.94 6.82
CA VAL A 182 -30.15 -20.45 8.13
C VAL A 182 -28.64 -20.67 8.30
N ALA A 183 -28.13 -21.84 7.91
CA ALA A 183 -26.71 -22.15 8.00
C ALA A 183 -25.84 -21.24 7.10
N THR A 184 -26.27 -20.92 5.89
CA THR A 184 -25.54 -19.99 5.00
C THR A 184 -25.58 -18.56 5.53
N VAL A 185 -26.68 -18.12 6.14
CA VAL A 185 -26.75 -16.80 6.80
C VAL A 185 -25.81 -16.74 8.01
N VAL A 186 -25.76 -17.79 8.83
CA VAL A 186 -24.81 -17.88 9.96
C VAL A 186 -23.37 -17.85 9.45
N ALA A 187 -23.06 -18.57 8.37
CA ALA A 187 -21.73 -18.56 7.77
C ALA A 187 -21.35 -17.16 7.23
N LEU A 188 -22.28 -16.45 6.58
CA LEU A 188 -22.10 -15.07 6.12
C LEU A 188 -21.78 -14.11 7.28
N ILE A 189 -22.59 -14.13 8.33
CA ILE A 189 -22.39 -13.25 9.50
C ILE A 189 -21.05 -13.57 10.18
N GLY A 190 -20.75 -14.86 10.39
CA GLY A 190 -19.48 -15.30 10.97
C GLY A 190 -18.26 -14.87 10.15
N ALA A 191 -18.34 -14.99 8.83
CA ALA A 191 -17.31 -14.55 7.90
C ALA A 191 -17.06 -13.04 8.02
N ILE A 192 -18.10 -12.21 8.05
CA ILE A 192 -17.98 -10.75 8.20
C ILE A 192 -17.32 -10.38 9.54
N ILE A 193 -17.81 -10.97 10.65
CA ILE A 193 -17.29 -10.71 11.99
C ILE A 193 -15.79 -11.06 12.09
N LEU A 194 -15.35 -12.11 11.41
CA LEU A 194 -13.96 -12.56 11.43
C LEU A 194 -13.08 -11.86 10.37
N ALA A 195 -13.64 -11.43 9.24
CA ALA A 195 -12.91 -10.77 8.16
C ALA A 195 -12.46 -9.35 8.54
N ILE A 196 -13.31 -8.58 9.24
CA ILE A 196 -12.98 -7.21 9.68
C ILE A 196 -11.72 -7.16 10.56
N PRO A 197 -11.59 -7.93 11.65
CA PRO A 197 -10.37 -7.93 12.46
C PRO A 197 -9.18 -8.51 11.71
N ALA A 198 -9.39 -9.55 10.88
CA ALA A 198 -8.32 -10.10 10.04
C ALA A 198 -7.77 -9.07 9.04
N GLN A 199 -8.65 -8.25 8.44
CA GLN A 199 -8.27 -7.17 7.53
C GLN A 199 -7.58 -6.01 8.25
N ARG A 200 -8.00 -5.67 9.48
CA ARG A 200 -7.30 -4.66 10.30
C ARG A 200 -5.89 -5.13 10.66
N LEU A 201 -5.73 -6.40 11.02
CA LEU A 201 -4.43 -6.99 11.33
C LEU A 201 -3.55 -7.13 10.07
N ALA A 202 -4.14 -7.44 8.92
CA ALA A 202 -3.44 -7.48 7.64
C ALA A 202 -3.12 -6.09 7.08
N GLY A 203 -3.90 -5.06 7.39
CA GLY A 203 -3.60 -3.67 7.06
C GLY A 203 -2.48 -3.08 7.93
N ALA A 204 -2.32 -3.61 9.14
CA ALA A 204 -1.19 -3.32 10.03
C ALA A 204 0.09 -4.10 9.66
N GLY A 205 -0.04 -5.26 8.98
CA GLY A 205 1.07 -6.07 8.48
C GLY A 205 1.43 -5.73 7.03
N ALA A 206 2.63 -5.21 6.77
CA ALA A 206 3.07 -4.83 5.43
C ALA A 206 2.98 -5.98 4.38
N PRO A 207 2.68 -5.68 3.09
CA PRO A 207 2.72 -6.67 2.02
C PRO A 207 4.16 -7.18 1.83
N VAL A 208 4.27 -8.48 1.61
CA VAL A 208 5.54 -9.15 1.34
C VAL A 208 5.80 -9.17 -0.16
N GLY A 209 6.94 -8.63 -0.56
CA GLY A 209 7.54 -8.85 -1.88
C GLY A 209 8.30 -7.60 -2.31
N LEU A 210 9.62 -7.76 -2.50
CA LEU A 210 10.64 -6.69 -2.64
C LEU A 210 10.87 -5.93 -1.33
N GLU A 211 12.09 -5.44 -1.14
CA GLU A 211 12.57 -4.70 0.03
C GLU A 211 11.68 -3.48 0.32
N ALA A 212 10.54 -3.73 0.94
CA ALA A 212 9.59 -2.71 1.30
C ALA A 212 10.24 -1.91 2.42
N ARG A 213 10.83 -0.77 2.03
CA ARG A 213 11.25 0.29 2.95
C ARG A 213 10.16 0.45 4.01
N PRO A 214 10.53 0.60 5.29
CA PRO A 214 9.57 0.73 6.37
C PRO A 214 8.58 1.83 6.01
N LYS A 215 7.29 1.47 5.91
CA LYS A 215 6.26 2.48 5.76
C LYS A 215 6.11 3.15 7.11
N ALA A 216 6.54 4.40 7.20
CA ALA A 216 6.27 5.28 8.33
C ALA A 216 4.76 5.21 8.67
N GLY A 217 4.43 5.06 9.95
CA GLY A 217 3.06 5.21 10.42
C GLY A 217 2.56 6.63 10.19
N ALA A 218 1.29 6.88 10.48
CA ALA A 218 0.72 8.21 10.26
C ALA A 218 1.45 9.31 11.04
N ARG A 219 1.95 8.98 12.25
CA ARG A 219 2.71 9.90 13.09
C ARG A 219 4.09 10.19 12.53
N GLU A 220 4.86 9.15 12.24
CA GLU A 220 6.23 9.27 11.74
C GLU A 220 6.24 9.93 10.36
N ARG A 221 5.21 9.68 9.53
CA ARG A 221 5.04 10.38 8.26
C ARG A 221 4.76 11.87 8.47
N ASN A 222 3.93 12.24 9.44
CA ASN A 222 3.66 13.64 9.75
C ASN A 222 4.90 14.34 10.34
N GLU A 223 5.67 13.65 11.18
CA GLU A 223 6.95 14.16 11.72
C GLU A 223 7.99 14.35 10.60
N LEU A 224 8.10 13.41 9.66
CA LEU A 224 8.94 13.57 8.47
C LEU A 224 8.48 14.76 7.63
N LEU A 225 7.18 14.87 7.32
CA LEU A 225 6.62 15.98 6.55
C LEU A 225 6.90 17.33 7.20
N SER A 226 6.64 17.45 8.51
CA SER A 226 6.90 18.66 9.29
C SER A 226 8.39 19.01 9.31
N ALA A 227 9.28 18.02 9.38
CA ALA A 227 10.72 18.26 9.26
C ALA A 227 11.12 18.72 7.84
N GLY A 228 10.45 18.21 6.81
CA GLY A 228 10.63 18.64 5.42
C GLY A 228 10.19 20.10 5.21
N GLU A 229 9.04 20.49 5.74
CA GLU A 229 8.54 21.87 5.74
C GLU A 229 9.49 22.80 6.50
N THR A 230 9.90 22.41 7.71
CA THR A 230 10.87 23.19 8.51
C THR A 230 12.21 23.37 7.78
N ALA A 231 12.70 22.33 7.09
CA ALA A 231 13.94 22.42 6.32
C ALA A 231 13.79 23.31 5.08
N GLN A 232 12.62 23.30 4.43
CA GLN A 232 12.31 24.21 3.33
C GLN A 232 12.31 25.66 3.79
N ASP A 233 11.62 25.97 4.90
CA ASP A 233 11.56 27.33 5.46
C ASP A 233 12.96 27.84 5.81
N ARG A 234 13.76 27.03 6.51
CA ARG A 234 15.14 27.40 6.86
C ARG A 234 16.02 27.59 5.61
N ALA A 235 15.84 26.77 4.58
CA ALA A 235 16.59 26.95 3.33
C ALA A 235 16.17 28.22 2.58
N HIS A 236 14.89 28.57 2.61
CA HIS A 236 14.39 29.84 2.09
C HIS A 236 14.98 31.04 2.83
N ASP A 237 15.06 30.99 4.17
CA ASP A 237 15.69 32.03 4.98
C ASP A 237 17.17 32.23 4.62
N GLU A 238 17.91 31.13 4.40
CA GLU A 238 19.31 31.19 3.99
C GLU A 238 19.48 31.77 2.57
N LEU A 239 18.54 31.48 1.66
CA LEU A 239 18.54 32.07 0.32
C LEU A 239 18.08 33.53 0.28
N ALA A 240 17.26 33.97 1.24
CA ALA A 240 16.81 35.36 1.32
C ALA A 240 17.96 36.35 1.60
N VAL A 241 19.13 35.85 2.02
CA VAL A 241 20.36 36.64 2.17
C VAL A 241 20.95 37.06 0.82
N LEU A 242 20.65 36.32 -0.26
CA LEU A 242 21.05 36.68 -1.61
C LEU A 242 20.17 37.82 -2.15
N ASP A 243 20.76 38.66 -3.00
CA ASP A 243 20.00 39.67 -3.71
C ASP A 243 19.00 39.04 -4.71
N GLU A 244 18.10 39.86 -5.25
CA GLU A 244 17.08 39.40 -6.19
C GLU A 244 17.70 38.80 -7.48
N SER A 245 18.82 39.36 -7.96
CA SER A 245 19.49 38.88 -9.18
C SER A 245 20.07 37.49 -8.98
N ALA A 246 20.77 37.26 -7.86
CA ALA A 246 21.37 35.97 -7.53
C ALA A 246 20.31 34.90 -7.27
N ARG A 247 19.15 35.26 -6.71
CA ARG A 247 18.01 34.34 -6.57
C ARG A 247 17.41 33.97 -7.93
N SER A 248 17.20 34.95 -8.80
CA SER A 248 16.74 34.69 -10.18
C SER A 248 17.72 33.78 -10.94
N ASP A 249 19.02 34.06 -10.84
CA ASP A 249 20.07 33.25 -11.47
C ASP A 249 20.08 31.80 -10.95
N PHE A 250 19.81 31.60 -9.66
CA PHE A 250 19.70 30.28 -9.06
C PHE A 250 18.48 29.51 -9.57
N ASP A 251 17.32 30.14 -9.60
CA ASP A 251 16.08 29.52 -10.08
C ASP A 251 16.19 29.13 -11.57
N GLU A 252 16.71 30.03 -12.42
CA GLU A 252 16.97 29.75 -13.84
C GLU A 252 17.99 28.61 -14.04
N ALA A 253 19.07 28.59 -13.26
CA ALA A 253 20.06 27.52 -13.30
C ALA A 253 19.46 26.17 -12.90
N TYR A 254 18.61 26.14 -11.86
CA TYR A 254 17.93 24.94 -11.41
C TYR A 254 16.96 24.40 -12.47
N GLU A 255 16.11 25.24 -13.05
CA GLU A 255 15.16 24.82 -14.09
C GLU A 255 15.88 24.26 -15.32
N ALA A 256 16.95 24.93 -15.78
CA ALA A 256 17.75 24.48 -16.90
C ALA A 256 18.44 23.14 -16.62
N ALA A 257 18.97 22.95 -15.41
CA ALA A 257 19.58 21.70 -14.98
C ALA A 257 18.55 20.57 -14.91
N VAL A 258 17.36 20.81 -14.35
CA VAL A 258 16.27 19.82 -14.32
C VAL A 258 15.87 19.42 -15.74
N ALA A 259 15.72 20.37 -16.66
CA ALA A 259 15.44 20.07 -18.07
C ALA A 259 16.55 19.19 -18.69
N ALA A 260 17.82 19.46 -18.39
CA ALA A 260 18.95 18.65 -18.84
C ALA A 260 18.91 17.21 -18.29
N VAL A 261 18.62 17.04 -17.00
CA VAL A 261 18.46 15.70 -16.38
C VAL A 261 17.35 14.91 -17.07
N LEU A 262 16.21 15.56 -17.32
CA LEU A 262 15.04 14.91 -17.89
C LEU A 262 15.24 14.51 -19.35
N ARG A 263 16.03 15.26 -20.12
CA ARG A 263 16.42 14.90 -21.49
C ARG A 263 17.22 13.60 -21.55
N ARG A 264 17.93 13.22 -20.48
CA ARG A 264 18.70 11.96 -20.44
C ARG A 264 17.81 10.71 -20.40
N GLY A 265 16.54 10.83 -20.01
CA GLY A 265 15.57 9.72 -20.06
C GLY A 265 15.83 8.55 -19.10
N ILE A 266 16.76 8.68 -18.14
CA ILE A 266 17.15 7.61 -17.22
C ILE A 266 16.22 7.51 -16.00
N LEU A 267 15.65 8.63 -15.53
CA LEU A 267 14.79 8.63 -14.34
C LEU A 267 13.41 8.02 -14.64
N PRO A 268 12.84 7.25 -13.70
CA PRO A 268 11.47 6.78 -13.81
C PRO A 268 10.48 7.93 -13.98
N SER A 269 9.42 7.71 -14.76
CA SER A 269 8.37 8.71 -15.03
C SER A 269 7.81 9.39 -13.76
N PRO A 270 7.55 8.69 -12.64
CA PRO A 270 7.11 9.34 -11.40
C PRO A 270 8.13 10.32 -10.82
N SER A 271 9.41 9.94 -10.81
CA SER A 271 10.51 10.80 -10.31
C SER A 271 10.71 12.01 -11.22
N ALA A 272 10.63 11.81 -12.54
CA ALA A 272 10.71 12.87 -13.52
C ALA A 272 9.55 13.88 -13.40
N LYS A 273 8.31 13.39 -13.26
CA LYS A 273 7.14 14.24 -13.03
C LYS A 273 7.26 15.05 -11.74
N ARG A 274 7.78 14.42 -10.68
CA ARG A 274 7.96 15.06 -9.38
C ARG A 274 9.02 16.17 -9.42
N LEU A 275 10.16 15.94 -10.05
CA LEU A 275 11.18 16.98 -10.26
C LEU A 275 10.66 18.19 -11.04
N ARG A 276 9.77 17.99 -12.02
CA ARG A 276 9.14 19.10 -12.75
C ARG A 276 8.12 19.88 -11.92
N ALA A 277 7.40 19.19 -11.04
CA ALA A 277 6.28 19.77 -10.31
C ALA A 277 6.71 20.51 -9.04
N LEU A 278 7.86 20.15 -8.48
CA LEU A 278 8.37 20.73 -7.24
C LEU A 278 9.30 21.92 -7.52
N GLY A 279 9.09 23.01 -6.79
CA GLY A 279 10.07 24.09 -6.70
C GLY A 279 11.39 23.61 -6.06
N TRP A 280 12.44 24.42 -6.16
CA TRP A 280 13.79 24.02 -5.77
C TRP A 280 13.86 23.49 -4.32
N ALA A 281 13.22 24.17 -3.35
CA ALA A 281 13.27 23.80 -1.94
C ALA A 281 12.50 22.50 -1.68
N ALA A 282 11.30 22.39 -2.24
CA ALA A 282 10.46 21.20 -2.10
C ALA A 282 11.11 19.97 -2.75
N ALA A 283 11.82 20.13 -3.87
CA ALA A 283 12.58 19.06 -4.47
C ALA A 283 13.77 18.63 -3.61
N ARG A 284 14.47 19.57 -2.97
CA ARG A 284 15.66 19.33 -2.12
C ARG A 284 15.35 18.61 -0.79
N TYR A 285 14.14 18.79 -0.26
CA TYR A 285 13.69 18.16 0.98
C TYR A 285 12.53 17.19 0.76
N ASP A 286 12.41 16.68 -0.48
CA ASP A 286 11.36 15.73 -0.84
C ASP A 286 11.46 14.43 -0.04
N ILE A 287 10.35 14.02 0.56
CA ILE A 287 10.26 12.77 1.33
C ILE A 287 9.68 11.67 0.41
N PRO A 288 10.39 10.55 0.22
CA PRO A 288 9.88 9.46 -0.61
C PRO A 288 8.50 8.99 -0.12
N GLY A 289 7.50 9.03 -1.01
CA GLY A 289 6.14 8.58 -0.71
C GLY A 289 5.17 9.64 -0.15
N SER A 290 5.58 10.91 -0.02
CA SER A 290 4.71 12.02 0.41
C SER A 290 3.94 12.74 -0.72
N GLY A 291 4.07 12.29 -1.96
CA GLY A 291 3.46 12.98 -3.11
C GLY A 291 1.94 12.83 -3.10
N PRO A 292 1.20 13.80 -3.69
CA PRO A 292 -0.24 13.66 -3.86
C PRO A 292 -0.52 12.34 -4.60
N ARG A 293 -1.37 11.50 -4.01
CA ARG A 293 -1.89 10.32 -4.70
C ARG A 293 -2.65 10.84 -5.92
N ALA A 294 -2.17 10.47 -7.11
CA ALA A 294 -2.89 10.71 -8.36
C ALA A 294 -4.25 10.02 -8.32
#